data_AF-A0A484L063-F1
#
_entry.id   AF-A0A484L063-F1
#
_cell.length_a   1.000
_cell.length_b   1.000
_cell.length_c   1.000
_cell.angle_alpha   90.00
_cell.angle_beta   90.00
_cell.angle_gamma   90.00
#
_symmetry.space_group_name_H-M   'P 1'
#
loop_
_entity.id
_entity.type
_entity.pdbx_description
1 polymer ?
#
loop_
_entity_poly.entity_id
_entity_poly.type
_entity_poly.pdbx_seq_one_letter_code
_entity_poly.pdbx_strand_id
1 'polypeptide(L)'
;MASSMQHQPASSNSSSDVDQRYAMYDEKKRKRMISNRESARRSRMRKQQHVEELCAQRALLQKEQIACNQKIDAVSQGLAAISAENDVLRAQCAELADRLQSMNAILQLWADVNETVVDIPEIPDVLLEPWQLPCPTLPIVASADMLQF
;
A
#
# COMPACT_ATOMS: atom_id res chain seq x y z
N MET A 1 -54.16 -89.96 29.24
CA MET A 1 -54.54 -88.57 28.88
C MET A 1 -53.30 -87.90 28.32
N ALA A 2 -53.19 -87.82 26.99
CA ALA A 2 -52.04 -87.23 26.30
C ALA A 2 -52.44 -85.84 25.77
N SER A 3 -51.86 -84.78 26.33
CA SER A 3 -52.09 -83.40 25.87
C SER A 3 -51.11 -83.06 24.75
N SER A 4 -51.68 -82.80 23.56
CA SER A 4 -51.00 -82.41 22.34
C SER A 4 -50.45 -80.99 22.45
N MET A 5 -49.13 -80.81 22.25
CA MET A 5 -48.51 -79.49 22.12
C MET A 5 -48.75 -78.97 20.69
N GLN A 6 -49.55 -77.91 20.59
CA GLN A 6 -49.86 -77.23 19.34
C GLN A 6 -48.75 -76.21 19.04
N HIS A 7 -47.87 -76.52 18.09
CA HIS A 7 -46.96 -75.52 17.52
C HIS A 7 -47.76 -74.57 16.63
N GLN A 8 -47.89 -73.31 17.05
CA GLN A 8 -48.24 -72.23 16.13
C GLN A 8 -47.02 -71.92 15.25
N PRO A 9 -47.16 -71.89 13.91
CA PRO A 9 -46.11 -71.37 13.05
C PRO A 9 -46.01 -69.86 13.28
N ALA A 10 -44.80 -69.36 13.56
CA ALA A 10 -44.52 -67.94 13.58
C ALA A 10 -44.96 -67.34 12.24
N SER A 11 -46.01 -66.52 12.29
CA SER A 11 -46.48 -65.75 11.14
C SER A 11 -45.31 -64.92 10.61
N SER A 12 -45.10 -65.05 9.31
CA SER A 12 -44.08 -64.39 8.50
C SER A 12 -44.25 -62.87 8.47
N ASN A 13 -43.95 -62.19 9.57
CA ASN A 13 -43.83 -60.72 9.63
C ASN A 13 -42.43 -60.22 9.19
N SER A 14 -41.51 -61.12 8.85
CA SER A 14 -40.11 -60.77 8.58
C SER A 14 -39.86 -60.20 7.18
N SER A 15 -40.76 -60.40 6.21
CA SER A 15 -40.51 -59.93 4.82
C SER A 15 -40.83 -58.44 4.67
N SER A 16 -41.96 -57.97 5.21
CA SER A 16 -42.39 -56.56 5.09
C SER A 16 -41.50 -55.59 5.86
N ASP A 17 -40.93 -56.04 6.98
CA ASP A 17 -40.09 -55.23 7.86
C ASP A 17 -38.67 -55.00 7.29
N VAL A 18 -38.24 -55.89 6.39
CA VAL A 18 -36.99 -55.77 5.65
C VAL A 18 -37.16 -54.81 4.47
N ASP A 19 -38.24 -54.94 3.70
CA ASP A 19 -38.57 -54.02 2.60
C ASP A 19 -38.76 -52.57 3.07
N GLN A 20 -39.40 -52.37 4.22
CA GLN A 20 -39.59 -51.04 4.81
C GLN A 20 -38.27 -50.39 5.23
N ARG A 21 -37.30 -51.18 5.72
CA ARG A 21 -35.94 -50.71 6.04
C ARG A 21 -35.16 -50.30 4.81
N TYR A 22 -35.29 -51.03 3.69
CA TYR A 22 -34.68 -50.65 2.42
C TYR A 22 -35.28 -49.35 1.86
N ALA A 23 -36.61 -49.21 1.87
CA ALA A 23 -37.27 -47.98 1.44
C ALA A 23 -36.85 -46.75 2.26
N MET A 24 -36.70 -46.90 3.59
CA MET A 24 -36.18 -45.83 4.46
C MET A 24 -34.72 -45.46 4.15
N TYR A 25 -33.88 -46.46 3.83
CA TYR A 25 -32.50 -46.23 3.44
C TYR A 25 -32.40 -45.46 2.12
N ASP A 26 -33.20 -45.84 1.12
CA ASP A 26 -33.23 -45.18 -0.18
C ASP A 26 -33.73 -43.74 -0.07
N GLU A 27 -34.75 -43.49 0.74
CA GLU A 27 -35.23 -42.13 1.01
C GLU A 27 -34.17 -41.28 1.74
N LYS A 28 -33.44 -41.86 2.70
CA LYS A 28 -32.31 -41.19 3.37
C LYS A 28 -31.17 -40.88 2.40
N LYS A 29 -30.85 -41.80 1.49
CA LYS A 29 -29.85 -41.62 0.44
C LYS A 29 -30.26 -40.50 -0.52
N ARG A 30 -31.53 -40.49 -0.97
CA ARG A 30 -32.10 -39.44 -1.82
C ARG A 30 -32.00 -38.06 -1.15
N LYS A 31 -32.42 -37.95 0.12
CA LYS A 31 -32.30 -36.71 0.92
C LYS A 31 -30.85 -36.24 1.04
N ARG A 32 -29.90 -37.16 1.30
CA ARG A 32 -28.46 -36.85 1.34
C ARG A 32 -27.93 -36.32 0.02
N MET A 33 -28.33 -36.89 -1.12
CA MET A 33 -27.90 -36.41 -2.42
C MET A 33 -28.40 -34.99 -2.70
N ILE A 34 -29.66 -34.69 -2.36
CA ILE A 34 -30.21 -33.34 -2.51
C ILE A 34 -29.51 -32.34 -1.60
N SER A 35 -29.35 -32.68 -0.31
CA SER A 35 -28.66 -31.83 0.65
C SER A 35 -27.19 -31.59 0.28
N ASN A 36 -26.47 -32.63 -0.15
CA ASN A 36 -25.08 -32.50 -0.59
C ASN A 36 -24.99 -31.62 -1.86
N ARG A 37 -25.85 -31.86 -2.85
CA ARG A 37 -25.94 -31.03 -4.06
C ARG A 37 -26.16 -29.55 -3.71
N GLU A 38 -27.08 -29.28 -2.80
CA GLU A 38 -27.34 -27.91 -2.36
C GLU A 38 -26.15 -27.32 -1.59
N SER A 39 -25.54 -28.08 -0.69
CA SER A 39 -24.35 -27.64 0.06
C SER A 39 -23.15 -27.33 -0.85
N ALA A 40 -22.93 -28.15 -1.89
CA ALA A 40 -21.89 -27.93 -2.89
C ALA A 40 -22.18 -26.67 -3.71
N ARG A 41 -23.44 -26.44 -4.11
CA ARG A 41 -23.85 -25.19 -4.78
C ARG A 41 -23.60 -23.98 -3.88
N ARG A 42 -24.04 -24.00 -2.62
CA ARG A 42 -23.83 -22.91 -1.66
C ARG A 42 -22.34 -22.67 -1.39
N SER A 43 -21.53 -23.72 -1.35
CA SER A 43 -20.07 -23.60 -1.21
C SER A 43 -19.44 -22.91 -2.42
N ARG A 44 -19.81 -23.32 -3.64
CA ARG A 44 -19.35 -22.66 -4.88
C ARG A 44 -19.77 -21.20 -4.92
N MET A 45 -21.02 -20.88 -4.58
CA MET A 45 -21.51 -19.50 -4.53
C MET A 45 -20.73 -18.64 -3.53
N ARG A 46 -20.48 -19.13 -2.32
CA ARG A 46 -19.69 -18.38 -1.32
C ARG A 46 -18.25 -18.13 -1.78
N LYS A 47 -17.60 -19.13 -2.40
CA LYS A 47 -16.26 -18.95 -2.97
C LYS A 47 -16.25 -17.94 -4.11
N GLN A 48 -17.26 -17.97 -4.98
CA GLN A 48 -17.41 -17.00 -6.08
C GLN A 48 -17.57 -15.57 -5.54
N GLN A 49 -18.44 -15.36 -4.56
CA GLN A 49 -18.63 -14.07 -3.90
C GLN A 49 -17.34 -13.55 -3.26
N HIS A 50 -16.58 -14.42 -2.60
CA HIS A 50 -15.31 -14.04 -1.99
C HIS A 50 -14.27 -13.61 -3.03
N VAL A 51 -14.18 -14.31 -4.16
CA VAL A 51 -13.29 -13.92 -5.26
C VAL A 51 -13.71 -12.57 -5.87
N GLU A 52 -15.01 -12.35 -6.05
CA GLU A 52 -15.56 -11.07 -6.54
C GLU A 52 -15.24 -9.92 -5.58
N GLU A 53 -15.40 -10.14 -4.28
CA GLU A 53 -15.04 -9.17 -3.24
C GLU A 53 -13.54 -8.82 -3.28
N LEU A 54 -12.66 -9.83 -3.36
CA LEU A 54 -11.21 -9.60 -3.47
C LEU A 54 -10.85 -8.84 -4.75
N CYS A 55 -11.49 -9.16 -5.87
CA CYS A 55 -11.31 -8.43 -7.13
C CYS A 55 -11.75 -6.97 -7.01
N ALA A 56 -12.86 -6.70 -6.33
CA ALA A 56 -13.33 -5.34 -6.07
C ALA A 56 -12.36 -4.57 -5.17
N GLN A 57 -11.88 -5.18 -4.09
CA GLN A 57 -10.88 -4.59 -3.20
C GLN A 57 -9.58 -4.26 -3.95
N ARG A 58 -9.08 -5.18 -4.77
CA ARG A 58 -7.91 -4.94 -5.62
C ARG A 58 -8.13 -3.75 -6.55
N ALA A 59 -9.28 -3.66 -7.21
CA ALA A 59 -9.60 -2.56 -8.12
C ALA A 59 -9.66 -1.21 -7.39
N LEU A 60 -10.18 -1.18 -6.16
CA LEU A 60 -10.16 0.03 -5.32
C LEU A 60 -8.75 0.43 -4.94
N LEU A 61 -7.93 -0.51 -4.44
CA LEU A 61 -6.54 -0.26 -4.10
C LEU A 61 -5.72 0.23 -5.30
N GLN A 62 -5.96 -0.33 -6.49
CA GLN A 62 -5.32 0.15 -7.72
C GLN A 62 -5.69 1.60 -8.05
N LYS A 63 -6.96 2.00 -7.87
CA LYS A 63 -7.37 3.39 -8.06
C LYS A 63 -6.71 4.31 -7.04
N GLU A 64 -6.67 3.91 -5.78
CA GLU A 64 -6.01 4.67 -4.71
C GLU A 64 -4.51 4.81 -4.97
N GLN A 65 -3.85 3.75 -5.43
CA GLN A 65 -2.43 3.78 -5.81
C GLN A 65 -2.18 4.78 -6.94
N ILE A 66 -3.00 4.76 -8.00
CA ILE A 66 -2.87 5.71 -9.11
C ILE A 66 -3.06 7.15 -8.60
N ALA A 67 -4.07 7.40 -7.77
CA ALA A 67 -4.30 8.73 -7.20
C ALA A 67 -3.17 9.19 -6.28
N CYS A 68 -2.57 8.27 -5.51
CA CYS A 68 -1.41 8.56 -4.66
C CYS A 68 -0.18 8.94 -5.52
N ASN A 69 0.11 8.15 -6.56
CA ASN A 69 1.21 8.44 -7.47
C ASN A 69 1.06 9.80 -8.14
N GLN A 70 -0.15 10.15 -8.61
CA GLN A 70 -0.41 11.48 -9.19
C GLN A 70 -0.11 12.62 -8.21
N LYS A 71 -0.43 12.46 -6.92
CA LYS A 71 -0.10 13.45 -5.89
C LYS A 71 1.41 13.54 -5.67
N ILE A 72 2.11 12.41 -5.63
CA ILE A 72 3.57 12.35 -5.49
C ILE A 72 4.23 13.09 -6.67
N ASP A 73 3.76 12.83 -7.90
CA ASP A 73 4.29 13.46 -9.11
C ASP A 73 4.09 14.98 -9.07
N ALA A 74 2.90 15.44 -8.68
CA ALA A 74 2.61 16.87 -8.56
C ALA A 74 3.51 17.57 -7.52
N VAL A 75 3.68 16.95 -6.33
CA VAL A 75 4.57 17.49 -5.29
C VAL A 75 6.03 17.47 -5.76
N SER A 76 6.47 16.41 -6.42
CA SER A 76 7.84 16.28 -6.93
C SER A 76 8.16 17.37 -7.97
N GLN A 77 7.21 17.65 -8.88
CA GLN A 77 7.34 18.75 -9.85
C GLN A 77 7.40 20.12 -9.15
N GLY A 78 6.56 20.34 -8.14
CA GLY A 78 6.59 21.57 -7.34
C GLY A 78 7.91 21.77 -6.60
N LEU A 79 8.46 20.71 -6.00
CA LEU A 79 9.77 20.74 -5.34
C LEU A 79 10.90 21.04 -6.33
N ALA A 80 10.87 20.45 -7.53
CA ALA A 80 11.85 20.73 -8.56
C ALA A 80 11.82 22.20 -9.00
N ALA A 81 10.63 22.79 -9.16
CA ALA A 81 10.47 24.20 -9.49
C ALA A 81 11.04 25.11 -8.39
N ILE A 82 10.69 24.86 -7.12
CA ILE A 82 11.19 25.62 -5.97
C ILE A 82 12.72 25.46 -5.83
N SER A 83 13.26 24.28 -6.11
CA SER A 83 14.71 24.06 -6.11
C SER A 83 15.40 24.92 -7.17
N ALA A 84 14.86 24.94 -8.39
CA ALA A 84 15.41 25.76 -9.48
C ALA A 84 15.34 27.26 -9.16
N GLU A 85 14.22 27.74 -8.59
CA GLU A 85 14.10 29.14 -8.13
C GLU A 85 15.13 29.47 -7.04
N ASN A 86 15.33 28.58 -6.07
CA ASN A 86 16.36 28.76 -5.06
C ASN A 86 17.77 28.82 -5.66
N ASP A 87 18.08 28.00 -6.67
CA ASP A 87 19.38 28.02 -7.34
C ASP A 87 19.61 29.33 -8.08
N VAL A 88 18.58 29.87 -8.73
CA VAL A 88 18.64 31.20 -9.37
C VAL A 88 18.89 32.30 -8.32
N LEU A 89 18.16 32.28 -7.21
CA LEU A 89 18.34 33.26 -6.13
C LEU A 89 19.75 33.17 -5.52
N ARG A 90 20.28 31.96 -5.34
CA ARG A 90 21.66 31.74 -4.87
C ARG A 90 22.69 32.34 -5.83
N ALA A 91 22.53 32.10 -7.13
CA ALA A 91 23.42 32.67 -8.13
C ALA A 91 23.40 34.21 -8.11
N GLN A 92 22.21 34.81 -7.95
CA GLN A 92 22.07 36.27 -7.83
C GLN A 92 22.70 36.80 -6.54
N CYS A 93 22.51 36.13 -5.40
CA CYS A 93 23.15 36.48 -4.14
C CYS A 93 24.68 36.43 -4.25
N ALA A 94 25.23 35.39 -4.87
CA ALA A 94 26.67 35.26 -5.11
C ALA A 94 27.20 36.39 -6.02
N GLU A 95 26.52 36.70 -7.12
CA GLU A 95 26.91 37.80 -8.02
C GLU A 95 26.94 39.15 -7.30
N LEU A 96 25.91 39.44 -6.49
CA LEU A 96 25.84 40.68 -5.71
C LEU A 96 26.92 40.74 -4.63
N ALA A 97 27.22 39.62 -3.98
CA ALA A 97 28.29 39.53 -2.99
C ALA A 97 29.66 39.79 -3.65
N ASP A 98 29.96 39.16 -4.78
CA ASP A 98 31.19 39.36 -5.54
C ASP A 98 31.34 40.82 -5.98
N ARG A 99 30.26 41.43 -6.46
CA ARG A 99 30.25 42.85 -6.85
C ARG A 99 30.53 43.77 -5.66
N LEU A 100 29.94 43.49 -4.50
CA LEU A 100 30.19 44.25 -3.28
C LEU A 100 31.65 44.09 -2.83
N GLN A 101 32.19 42.87 -2.84
CA GLN A 101 33.60 42.62 -2.53
C GLN A 101 34.55 43.38 -3.47
N SER A 102 34.25 43.40 -4.77
CA SER A 102 35.03 44.17 -5.74
C SER A 102 34.99 45.67 -5.45
N MET A 103 33.82 46.23 -5.11
CA MET A 103 33.71 47.64 -4.71
C MET A 103 34.47 47.93 -3.41
N ASN A 104 34.35 47.04 -2.43
CA ASN A 104 35.07 47.13 -1.16
C ASN A 104 36.59 47.11 -1.37
N ALA A 105 37.10 46.26 -2.25
CA ALA A 105 38.52 46.22 -2.60
C ALA A 105 38.99 47.52 -3.27
N ILE A 106 38.19 48.13 -4.14
CA ILE A 106 38.50 49.44 -4.75
C ILE A 106 38.55 50.53 -3.67
N LEU A 107 37.61 50.52 -2.73
CA LEU A 107 37.60 51.47 -1.62
C LEU A 107 38.83 51.31 -0.72
N GLN A 108 39.27 50.09 -0.45
CA GLN A 108 40.52 49.84 0.28
C GLN A 108 41.73 50.40 -0.46
N LEU A 109 41.85 50.15 -1.77
CA LEU A 109 42.95 50.72 -2.57
C LEU A 109 42.96 52.25 -2.55
N TRP A 110 41.79 52.89 -2.65
CA TRP A 110 41.68 54.34 -2.53
C TRP A 110 42.06 54.83 -1.13
N ALA A 111 41.63 54.12 -0.09
CA ALA A 111 41.91 54.46 1.29
C ALA A 111 43.41 54.40 1.61
N ASP A 112 44.08 53.33 1.13
CA ASP A 112 45.53 53.12 1.26
C ASP A 112 46.33 54.23 0.58
N VAL A 113 45.92 54.67 -0.61
CA VAL A 113 46.59 55.75 -1.36
C VAL A 113 46.46 57.11 -0.65
N ASN A 114 45.37 57.33 0.09
CA ASN A 114 45.10 58.60 0.76
C ASN A 114 45.43 58.59 2.26
N GLU A 115 46.03 57.51 2.78
CA GLU A 115 46.30 57.30 4.21
C GLU A 115 45.04 57.48 5.09
N THR A 116 43.86 57.15 4.56
CA THR A 116 42.59 57.23 5.28
C THR A 116 42.16 55.84 5.74
N VAL A 117 41.60 55.72 6.94
CA VAL A 117 41.05 54.46 7.44
C VAL A 117 39.58 54.36 7.06
N VAL A 118 39.21 53.31 6.31
CA VAL A 118 37.83 53.00 5.97
C VAL A 118 37.45 51.67 6.63
N ASP A 119 36.44 51.68 7.49
CA ASP A 119 35.90 50.47 8.11
C ASP A 119 34.89 49.82 7.17
N ILE A 120 35.27 48.69 6.55
CA ILE A 120 34.45 47.97 5.58
C ILE A 120 33.89 46.71 6.25
N PRO A 121 32.55 46.58 6.37
CA PRO A 121 31.94 45.39 6.93
C PRO A 121 32.21 44.14 6.07
N GLU A 122 32.59 43.04 6.71
CA GLU A 122 32.65 41.73 6.07
C GLU A 122 31.25 41.25 5.66
N ILE A 123 31.15 40.66 4.47
CA ILE A 123 29.90 40.05 4.01
C ILE A 123 29.72 38.74 4.79
N PRO A 124 28.58 38.54 5.49
CA PRO A 124 28.38 37.31 6.25
C PRO A 124 28.39 36.06 5.37
N ASP A 125 29.12 35.02 5.79
CA ASP A 125 29.19 33.70 5.13
C ASP A 125 27.82 33.05 4.94
N VAL A 126 26.83 33.39 5.76
CA VAL A 126 25.44 32.93 5.64
C VAL A 126 24.81 33.32 4.29
N LEU A 127 25.31 34.37 3.62
CA LEU A 127 24.87 34.75 2.28
C LEU A 127 25.53 33.94 1.17
N LEU A 128 26.71 33.37 1.44
CA LEU A 128 27.49 32.56 0.50
C LEU A 128 27.15 31.07 0.64
N GLU A 129 26.86 30.60 1.86
CA GLU A 129 26.51 29.21 2.15
C GLU A 129 25.30 29.07 3.11
N PRO A 130 24.09 29.52 2.74
CA PRO A 130 22.99 29.65 3.69
C PRO A 130 22.51 28.32 4.30
N TRP A 131 22.77 27.18 3.65
CA TRP A 131 22.25 25.87 4.07
C TRP A 131 23.13 24.68 3.69
N GLN A 132 24.46 24.77 3.88
CA GLN A 132 25.27 23.54 3.92
C GLN A 132 24.90 22.73 5.17
N LEU A 133 23.77 22.04 5.12
CA LEU A 133 23.41 21.05 6.12
C LEU A 133 24.48 19.94 6.05
N PRO A 134 25.09 19.52 7.17
CA PRO A 134 26.07 18.42 7.21
C PRO A 134 25.42 17.05 6.99
N CYS A 135 24.37 16.99 6.19
CA CYS A 135 23.61 15.80 5.87
C CYS A 135 23.82 15.54 4.37
N PRO A 136 24.48 14.45 3.95
CA PRO A 136 24.41 14.05 2.56
C PRO A 136 22.93 13.89 2.19
N THR A 137 22.52 14.48 1.07
CA THR A 137 21.24 14.20 0.40
C THR A 137 21.23 12.72 0.06
N LEU A 138 20.86 11.88 1.02
CA LEU A 138 20.62 10.48 0.77
C LEU A 138 19.43 10.45 -0.19
N PRO A 139 19.58 9.89 -1.40
CA PRO A 139 18.42 9.66 -2.25
C PRO A 139 17.41 8.87 -1.41
N ILE A 140 16.16 9.30 -1.42
CA ILE A 140 15.07 8.55 -0.81
C ILE A 140 14.94 7.28 -1.64
N VAL A 141 15.72 6.25 -1.30
CA VAL A 141 15.62 4.93 -1.91
C VAL A 141 14.32 4.36 -1.38
N ALA A 142 13.27 4.42 -2.19
CA ALA A 142 12.04 3.71 -1.91
C ALA A 142 12.40 2.21 -1.80
N SER A 143 12.44 1.69 -0.58
CA SER A 143 12.70 0.28 -0.30
C SER A 143 11.60 -0.56 -0.94
N ALA A 144 11.89 -1.13 -2.12
CA ALA A 144 10.98 -1.98 -2.88
C ALA A 144 10.70 -3.34 -2.18
N ASP A 145 11.42 -3.66 -1.09
CA ASP A 145 11.35 -4.97 -0.42
C ASP A 145 10.20 -5.14 0.59
N MET A 146 9.34 -4.14 0.77
CA MET A 146 8.23 -4.23 1.74
C MET A 146 6.98 -4.96 1.24
N LEU A 147 6.94 -5.41 -0.02
CA LEU A 147 5.77 -6.05 -0.64
C LEU A 147 6.04 -7.48 -1.14
N GLN A 148 6.73 -8.28 -0.33
CA GLN A 148 6.72 -9.74 -0.51
C GLN A 148 5.64 -10.35 0.40
N PHE A 149 4.45 -10.60 -0.17
CA PHE A 149 3.43 -11.49 0.39
C PHE A 149 2.93 -12.43 -0.69
#